data_AF-A0A7G2BZ08-F1
#
_entry.id   AF-A0A7G2BZ08-F1
#
_cell.length_a   1.000
_cell.length_b   1.000
_cell.length_c   1.000
_cell.angle_alpha   90.00
_cell.angle_beta   90.00
_cell.angle_gamma   90.00
#
_symmetry.space_group_name_H-M   'P 1'
#
loop_
_entity.id
_entity.type
_entity.pdbx_description
1 polymer ?
#
loop_
_entity_poly.entity_id
_entity_poly.type
_entity_poly.pdbx_seq_one_letter_code
_entity_poly.pdbx_strand_id
1 'polypeptide(L)'
;MGCGISSSSSPSTAEQKRENKLTMDEIDSLIPDEANNEGRESRKRLFEKFDKNGSKKLTYEEVLAGCKDVLHLDRYTNRLPDVVRRSFDNAKAALTEKSTSGDANQVEYMEFNILMRQLRYHMELMVVFDSIDTSDNGLIDQKEFDKGAKLLEQYGVTLDDTKATFKMLDSDGTGNISAGEFLDWAVLMRLKANPVS
;
A
#
# COMPACT_ATOMS: atom_id res chain seq x y z
N MET A 1 23.39 -20.14 -46.68
CA MET A 1 22.93 -20.45 -45.31
C MET A 1 23.40 -19.32 -44.41
N GLY A 2 22.48 -18.56 -43.83
CA GLY A 2 22.82 -17.40 -43.03
C GLY A 2 21.58 -16.77 -42.40
N CYS A 3 20.85 -17.55 -41.61
CA CYS A 3 19.81 -17.00 -40.74
C CYS A 3 20.48 -16.59 -39.43
N GLY A 4 20.81 -15.31 -39.30
CA GLY A 4 21.12 -14.70 -38.01
C GLY A 4 19.81 -14.51 -37.26
N ILE A 5 19.50 -15.40 -36.33
CA ILE A 5 18.41 -15.22 -35.37
C ILE A 5 18.95 -14.25 -34.32
N SER A 6 18.64 -12.96 -34.47
CA SER A 6 18.71 -12.00 -33.38
C SER A 6 17.60 -12.35 -32.39
N SER A 7 17.93 -13.14 -31.37
CA SER A 7 17.04 -13.42 -30.25
C SER A 7 16.92 -12.16 -29.39
N SER A 8 15.92 -11.33 -29.66
CA SER A 8 15.42 -10.35 -28.68
C SER A 8 14.68 -11.13 -27.58
N SER A 9 15.35 -11.37 -26.47
CA SER A 9 14.72 -11.92 -25.27
C SER A 9 13.75 -10.89 -24.69
N SER A 10 12.44 -11.19 -24.72
CA SER A 10 11.44 -10.42 -23.98
C SER A 10 11.74 -10.48 -22.48
N PRO A 11 11.72 -9.36 -21.75
CA PRO A 11 12.00 -9.35 -20.32
C PRO A 11 10.96 -10.18 -19.55
N SER A 12 11.41 -10.84 -18.48
CA SER A 12 10.53 -11.65 -17.61
C SER A 12 9.51 -10.78 -16.88
N THR A 13 8.39 -11.37 -16.44
CA THR A 13 7.35 -10.66 -15.67
C THR A 13 7.89 -10.02 -14.38
N ALA A 14 8.97 -10.56 -13.82
CA ALA A 14 9.66 -9.97 -12.67
C ALA A 14 10.54 -8.77 -13.05
N GLU A 15 11.20 -8.80 -14.21
CA GLU A 15 11.99 -7.67 -14.75
C GLU A 15 11.08 -6.52 -15.22
N GLN A 16 9.94 -6.81 -15.84
CA GLN A 16 8.95 -5.79 -16.22
C GLN A 16 8.30 -5.12 -14.99
N LYS A 17 8.15 -5.82 -13.86
CA LYS A 17 7.69 -5.23 -12.60
C LYS A 17 8.74 -4.32 -11.96
N ARG A 18 10.03 -4.66 -12.10
CA ARG A 18 11.15 -3.84 -11.61
C ARG A 18 11.28 -2.49 -12.33
N GLU A 19 10.83 -2.40 -13.59
CA GLU A 19 10.83 -1.15 -14.36
C GLU A 19 9.65 -0.23 -14.02
N ASN A 20 8.53 -0.78 -13.50
CA ASN A 20 7.35 -0.01 -13.10
C ASN A 20 7.44 0.37 -11.62
N LYS A 21 8.40 1.23 -11.25
CA LYS A 21 8.44 1.78 -9.90
C LYS A 21 7.20 2.63 -9.66
N LEU A 22 6.42 2.28 -8.64
CA LEU A 22 5.24 3.07 -8.27
C LEU A 22 5.69 4.45 -7.79
N THR A 23 5.10 5.49 -8.36
CA THR A 23 5.31 6.88 -7.95
C THR A 23 4.08 7.40 -7.22
N MET A 24 4.24 8.51 -6.49
CA MET A 24 3.11 9.16 -5.82
C MET A 24 2.07 9.64 -6.83
N ASP A 25 2.51 10.18 -7.98
CA ASP A 25 1.61 10.64 -9.06
C ASP A 25 0.77 9.49 -9.66
N GLU A 26 1.36 8.30 -9.78
CA GLU A 26 0.64 7.10 -10.22
C GLU A 26 -0.38 6.65 -9.17
N ILE A 27 -0.04 6.72 -7.88
CA ILE A 27 -0.97 6.42 -6.78
C ILE A 27 -2.17 7.38 -6.83
N ASP A 28 -1.94 8.67 -6.99
CA ASP A 28 -2.99 9.69 -7.09
C ASP A 28 -3.93 9.46 -8.27
N SER A 29 -3.37 9.04 -9.40
CA SER A 29 -4.13 8.75 -10.60
C SER A 29 -4.98 7.47 -10.47
N LEU A 30 -4.52 6.49 -9.71
CA LEU A 30 -5.16 5.18 -9.59
C LEU A 30 -6.18 5.10 -8.45
N ILE A 31 -5.91 5.74 -7.31
CA ILE A 31 -6.68 5.55 -6.07
C ILE A 31 -7.38 6.86 -5.67
N PRO A 32 -8.66 7.05 -6.01
CA PRO A 32 -9.37 8.31 -5.76
C PRO A 32 -9.74 8.48 -4.29
N ASP A 33 -9.19 9.49 -3.62
CA ASP A 33 -9.45 9.78 -2.21
C ASP A 33 -10.05 11.18 -1.93
N GLU A 34 -10.24 12.00 -2.97
CA GLU A 34 -10.66 13.39 -2.82
C GLU A 34 -12.08 13.51 -2.27
N ALA A 35 -12.33 14.49 -1.41
CA ALA A 35 -13.63 14.67 -0.75
C ALA A 35 -14.71 15.35 -1.63
N ASN A 36 -14.32 15.81 -2.83
CA ASN A 36 -15.18 16.52 -3.78
C ASN A 36 -16.17 15.57 -4.50
N ASN A 37 -17.07 16.13 -5.32
CA ASN A 37 -18.09 15.34 -6.01
C ASN A 37 -17.49 14.36 -7.04
N GLU A 38 -16.41 14.75 -7.72
CA GLU A 38 -15.74 13.92 -8.71
C GLU A 38 -15.11 12.68 -8.08
N GLY A 39 -14.39 12.85 -6.97
CA GLY A 39 -13.83 11.75 -6.18
C GLY A 39 -14.91 10.81 -5.64
N ARG A 40 -16.06 11.35 -5.20
CA ARG A 40 -17.21 10.51 -4.77
C ARG A 40 -17.75 9.66 -5.91
N GLU A 41 -17.96 10.25 -7.09
CA GLU A 41 -18.44 9.53 -8.27
C GLU A 41 -17.41 8.51 -8.79
N SER A 42 -16.11 8.85 -8.73
CA SER A 42 -15.04 7.92 -9.08
C SER A 42 -14.98 6.73 -8.13
N ARG A 43 -15.08 6.94 -6.81
CA ARG A 43 -15.18 5.85 -5.82
C ARG A 43 -16.43 5.01 -5.99
N LYS A 44 -17.56 5.62 -6.36
CA LYS A 44 -18.79 4.88 -6.70
C LYS A 44 -18.59 3.93 -7.87
N ARG A 45 -18.06 4.44 -8.99
CA ARG A 45 -17.74 3.61 -10.16
C ARG A 45 -16.72 2.51 -9.82
N LEU A 46 -15.76 2.81 -8.95
CA LEU A 46 -14.75 1.84 -8.54
C LEU A 46 -15.36 0.72 -7.67
N PHE A 47 -16.21 1.08 -6.70
CA PHE A 47 -16.94 0.13 -5.88
C PHE A 47 -17.78 -0.82 -6.74
N GLU A 48 -18.54 -0.28 -7.71
CA GLU A 48 -19.35 -1.09 -8.64
C GLU A 48 -18.50 -2.06 -9.47
N LYS A 49 -17.26 -1.71 -9.81
CA LYS A 49 -16.33 -2.61 -10.52
C LYS A 49 -15.74 -3.69 -9.60
N PHE A 50 -15.57 -3.40 -8.31
CA PHE A 50 -15.08 -4.35 -7.32
C PHE A 50 -16.18 -5.36 -6.94
N ASP A 51 -17.43 -4.89 -6.84
CA ASP A 51 -18.62 -5.68 -6.47
C ASP A 51 -19.13 -6.54 -7.64
N LYS A 52 -18.32 -7.49 -8.09
CA LYS A 52 -18.63 -8.33 -9.26
C LYS A 52 -19.90 -9.18 -9.08
N ASN A 53 -20.26 -9.52 -7.83
CA ASN A 53 -21.46 -10.31 -7.53
C ASN A 53 -22.71 -9.45 -7.25
N GLY A 54 -22.58 -8.12 -7.20
CA GLY A 54 -23.68 -7.18 -6.96
C GLY A 54 -24.27 -7.24 -5.56
N SER A 55 -23.52 -7.72 -4.57
CA SER A 55 -23.98 -7.87 -3.18
C SER A 55 -24.09 -6.55 -2.44
N LYS A 56 -23.55 -5.46 -3.01
CA LYS A 56 -23.40 -4.12 -2.41
C LYS A 56 -22.50 -4.08 -1.18
N LYS A 57 -21.72 -5.13 -0.97
CA LYS A 57 -20.71 -5.28 0.07
C LYS A 57 -19.48 -5.93 -0.55
N LEU A 58 -18.29 -5.59 -0.06
CA LEU A 58 -17.05 -6.14 -0.57
C LEU A 58 -16.36 -6.98 0.50
N THR A 59 -16.13 -8.24 0.20
CA THR A 59 -15.22 -9.11 0.96
C THR A 59 -13.77 -8.75 0.68
N TYR A 60 -12.85 -9.23 1.53
CA TYR A 60 -11.41 -9.10 1.28
C TYR A 60 -11.01 -9.62 -0.13
N GLU A 61 -11.59 -10.74 -0.57
CA GLU A 61 -11.28 -11.34 -1.87
C GLU A 61 -11.70 -10.43 -3.03
N GLU A 62 -12.88 -9.80 -2.94
CA GLU A 62 -13.35 -8.84 -3.94
C GLU A 62 -12.52 -7.57 -3.95
N VAL A 63 -12.09 -7.08 -2.78
CA VAL A 63 -11.17 -5.95 -2.69
C VAL A 63 -9.82 -6.30 -3.33
N LEU A 64 -9.25 -7.46 -3.01
CA LEU A 64 -7.98 -7.91 -3.58
C LEU A 64 -8.09 -8.08 -5.10
N ALA A 65 -9.15 -8.72 -5.57
CA ALA A 65 -9.42 -8.88 -7.00
C ALA A 65 -9.63 -7.54 -7.68
N GLY A 66 -10.31 -6.58 -7.06
CA GLY A 66 -10.46 -5.23 -7.58
C GLY A 66 -9.13 -4.48 -7.68
N CYS A 67 -8.30 -4.55 -6.63
CA CYS A 67 -6.98 -3.93 -6.62
C CYS A 67 -6.07 -4.50 -7.72
N LYS A 68 -6.20 -5.80 -8.01
CA LYS A 68 -5.44 -6.47 -9.07
C LYS A 68 -6.02 -6.24 -10.47
N ASP A 69 -7.30 -6.49 -10.65
CA ASP A 69 -7.91 -6.56 -11.98
C ASP A 69 -8.39 -5.19 -12.49
N VAL A 70 -8.70 -4.25 -11.59
CA VAL A 70 -9.26 -2.93 -11.93
C VAL A 70 -8.21 -1.84 -11.77
N LEU A 71 -7.48 -1.86 -10.64
CA LEU A 71 -6.43 -0.87 -10.36
C LEU A 71 -5.05 -1.32 -10.86
N HIS A 72 -4.88 -2.59 -11.23
CA HIS A 72 -3.62 -3.15 -11.72
C HIS A 72 -2.42 -2.92 -10.78
N LEU A 73 -2.68 -2.90 -9.47
CA LEU A 73 -1.65 -2.63 -8.46
C LEU A 73 -0.61 -3.75 -8.35
N ASP A 74 -0.92 -4.94 -8.86
CA ASP A 74 0.00 -6.07 -8.89
C ASP A 74 1.19 -5.86 -9.83
N ARG A 75 1.10 -4.87 -10.74
CA ARG A 75 2.21 -4.44 -11.58
C ARG A 75 3.32 -3.73 -10.80
N TYR A 76 2.97 -3.16 -9.65
CA TYR A 76 3.87 -2.34 -8.84
C TYR A 76 4.44 -3.08 -7.64
N THR A 77 3.71 -4.06 -7.10
CA THR A 77 4.17 -4.81 -5.92
C THR A 77 3.75 -6.27 -5.98
N ASN A 78 4.64 -7.16 -5.54
CA ASN A 78 4.33 -8.58 -5.29
C ASN A 78 3.68 -8.81 -3.91
N ARG A 79 3.65 -7.78 -3.05
CA ARG A 79 3.05 -7.81 -1.70
C ARG A 79 1.62 -7.29 -1.67
N LEU A 80 0.97 -7.20 -2.83
CA LEU A 80 -0.38 -6.65 -2.93
C LEU A 80 -1.38 -7.31 -1.95
N PRO A 81 -1.39 -8.64 -1.74
CA PRO A 81 -2.28 -9.25 -0.75
C PRO A 81 -2.05 -8.70 0.67
N ASP A 82 -0.80 -8.56 1.10
CA ASP A 82 -0.45 -8.08 2.43
C ASP A 82 -0.83 -6.62 2.64
N VAL A 83 -0.63 -5.80 1.60
CA VAL A 83 -0.99 -4.37 1.60
C VAL A 83 -2.50 -4.20 1.65
N VAL A 84 -3.24 -4.95 0.81
CA VAL A 84 -4.71 -4.92 0.80
C VAL A 84 -5.28 -5.40 2.12
N ARG A 85 -4.70 -6.46 2.71
CA ARG A 85 -5.16 -7.00 3.99
C ARG A 85 -5.04 -5.99 5.11
N ARG A 86 -3.87 -5.37 5.26
CA ARG A 86 -3.65 -4.32 6.27
C ARG A 86 -4.54 -3.11 6.04
N SER A 87 -4.70 -2.69 4.79
CA SER A 87 -5.61 -1.59 4.43
C SER A 87 -7.05 -1.88 4.82
N PHE A 88 -7.50 -3.11 4.61
CA PHE A 88 -8.83 -3.58 4.99
C PHE A 88 -9.01 -3.57 6.51
N ASP A 89 -8.09 -4.21 7.23
CA ASP A 89 -8.15 -4.32 8.69
C ASP A 89 -8.09 -2.94 9.35
N ASN A 90 -7.21 -2.04 8.87
CA ASN A 90 -7.11 -0.66 9.36
C ASN A 90 -8.36 0.18 9.04
N ALA A 91 -8.98 -0.03 7.87
CA ALA A 91 -10.23 0.64 7.53
C ALA A 91 -11.36 0.20 8.48
N LYS A 92 -11.47 -1.11 8.76
CA LYS A 92 -12.46 -1.64 9.72
C LYS A 92 -12.22 -1.12 11.13
N ALA A 93 -10.97 -1.08 11.60
CA ALA A 93 -10.63 -0.51 12.90
C ALA A 93 -11.07 0.97 13.01
N ALA A 94 -10.82 1.78 11.98
CA ALA A 94 -11.23 3.19 11.96
C ALA A 94 -12.76 3.41 11.97
N LEU A 95 -13.53 2.41 11.53
CA LEU A 95 -15.00 2.46 11.50
C LEU A 95 -15.64 2.02 12.81
N THR A 96 -15.02 1.07 13.52
CA THR A 96 -15.53 0.57 14.81
C THR A 96 -15.62 1.64 15.90
N GLU A 97 -14.85 2.72 15.81
CA GLU A 97 -14.95 3.87 16.73
C GLU A 97 -16.13 4.81 16.42
N LYS A 98 -16.71 4.76 15.21
CA LYS A 98 -17.66 5.77 14.72
C LYS A 98 -19.07 5.29 14.41
N SER A 99 -19.35 4.00 14.21
CA SER A 99 -20.73 3.49 14.09
C SER A 99 -20.85 1.96 14.17
N THR A 100 -22.06 1.55 14.57
CA THR A 100 -22.55 0.23 14.96
C THR A 100 -22.87 -0.68 13.75
N SER A 101 -22.71 -2.00 13.89
CA SER A 101 -23.39 -3.05 13.09
C SER A 101 -22.93 -3.35 11.66
N GLY A 102 -21.65 -3.17 11.31
CA GLY A 102 -21.09 -3.72 10.07
C GLY A 102 -20.56 -5.16 10.27
N ASP A 103 -20.65 -6.01 9.25
CA ASP A 103 -19.95 -7.31 9.24
C ASP A 103 -18.43 -7.05 9.29
N ALA A 104 -17.72 -7.70 10.20
CA ALA A 104 -16.27 -7.54 10.35
C ALA A 104 -15.50 -7.97 9.09
N ASN A 105 -16.09 -8.85 8.27
CA ASN A 105 -15.46 -9.44 7.10
C ASN A 105 -15.86 -8.78 5.78
N GLN A 106 -16.67 -7.71 5.82
CA GLN A 106 -17.16 -7.02 4.62
C GLN A 106 -17.05 -5.50 4.75
N VAL A 107 -16.95 -4.82 3.62
CA VAL A 107 -16.91 -3.36 3.48
C VAL A 107 -18.10 -2.90 2.66
N GLU A 108 -18.96 -2.09 3.26
CA GLU A 108 -20.07 -1.43 2.57
C GLU A 108 -19.60 -0.18 1.82
N TYR A 109 -20.44 0.37 0.93
CA TYR A 109 -20.08 1.54 0.13
C TYR A 109 -19.62 2.75 0.97
N MET A 110 -20.26 3.00 2.12
CA MET A 110 -19.87 4.10 3.02
C MET A 110 -18.51 3.86 3.68
N GLU A 111 -18.16 2.60 3.90
CA GLU A 111 -16.89 2.15 4.46
C GLU A 111 -15.77 2.14 3.40
N PHE A 112 -16.13 1.97 2.12
CA PHE A 112 -15.19 1.90 1.00
C PHE A 112 -14.33 3.16 0.83
N ASN A 113 -14.87 4.34 1.14
CA ASN A 113 -14.06 5.57 1.12
C ASN A 113 -12.90 5.52 2.13
N ILE A 114 -13.13 4.95 3.31
CA ILE A 114 -12.08 4.80 4.32
C ILE A 114 -11.08 3.73 3.86
N LEU A 115 -11.57 2.64 3.26
CA LEU A 115 -10.72 1.62 2.65
C LEU A 115 -9.80 2.19 1.57
N MET A 116 -10.31 3.01 0.65
CA MET A 116 -9.48 3.63 -0.40
C MET A 116 -8.41 4.57 0.18
N ARG A 117 -8.73 5.33 1.23
CA ARG A 117 -7.73 6.16 1.94
C ARG A 117 -6.66 5.32 2.60
N GLN A 118 -7.04 4.22 3.25
CA GLN A 118 -6.08 3.29 3.84
C GLN A 118 -5.21 2.65 2.75
N LEU A 119 -5.82 2.19 1.66
CA LEU A 119 -5.08 1.61 0.53
C LEU A 119 -4.08 2.59 -0.06
N ARG A 120 -4.51 3.84 -0.34
CA ARG A 120 -3.64 4.91 -0.82
C ARG A 120 -2.43 5.08 0.11
N TYR A 121 -2.70 5.23 1.41
CA TYR A 121 -1.65 5.42 2.42
C TYR A 121 -0.66 4.23 2.48
N HIS A 122 -1.13 2.99 2.46
CA HIS A 122 -0.22 1.85 2.48
C HIS A 122 0.59 1.72 1.18
N MET A 123 0.03 2.10 0.02
CA MET A 123 0.80 2.13 -1.22
C MET A 123 1.89 3.22 -1.18
N GLU A 124 1.61 4.40 -0.62
CA GLU A 124 2.64 5.44 -0.41
C GLU A 124 3.74 4.94 0.52
N LEU A 125 3.37 4.28 1.62
CA LEU A 125 4.34 3.69 2.53
C LEU A 125 5.18 2.59 1.87
N MET A 126 4.63 1.82 0.94
CA MET A 126 5.41 0.86 0.15
C MET A 126 6.46 1.57 -0.73
N VAL A 127 6.12 2.72 -1.33
CA VAL A 127 7.10 3.53 -2.07
C VAL A 127 8.23 4.00 -1.15
N VAL A 128 7.90 4.39 0.09
CA VAL A 128 8.90 4.74 1.11
C VAL A 128 9.74 3.53 1.51
N PHE A 129 9.12 2.38 1.77
CA PHE A 129 9.82 1.15 2.11
C PHE A 129 10.83 0.77 1.02
N ASP A 130 10.40 0.71 -0.25
CA ASP A 130 11.24 0.36 -1.40
C ASP A 130 12.35 1.41 -1.67
N SER A 131 12.22 2.61 -1.12
CA SER A 131 13.28 3.63 -1.19
C SER A 131 14.33 3.51 -0.08
N ILE A 132 13.98 2.83 1.02
CA ILE A 132 14.88 2.54 2.14
C ILE A 132 15.58 1.19 1.93
N ASP A 133 14.87 0.17 1.44
CA ASP A 133 15.42 -1.14 1.03
C ASP A 133 16.24 -0.98 -0.25
N THR A 134 17.45 -0.46 -0.11
CA THR A 134 18.39 -0.27 -1.22
C THR A 134 18.94 -1.57 -1.78
N SER A 135 18.85 -2.65 -1.00
CA SER A 135 19.32 -3.97 -1.38
C SER A 135 18.31 -4.75 -2.24
N ASP A 136 17.05 -4.30 -2.31
CA ASP A 136 15.93 -4.97 -3.01
C ASP A 136 15.74 -6.41 -2.53
N ASN A 137 16.03 -6.67 -1.25
CA ASN A 137 15.87 -8.00 -0.65
C ASN A 137 14.51 -8.17 0.05
N GLY A 138 13.73 -7.09 0.14
CA GLY A 138 12.41 -7.05 0.74
C GLY A 138 12.40 -6.90 2.27
N LEU A 139 13.53 -6.55 2.86
CA LEU A 139 13.78 -6.35 4.28
C LEU A 139 14.67 -5.10 4.44
N ILE A 140 14.52 -4.37 5.53
CA ILE A 140 15.39 -3.23 5.84
C ILE A 140 16.33 -3.64 6.97
N ASP A 141 17.63 -3.67 6.68
CA ASP A 141 18.64 -3.86 7.73
C ASP A 141 18.91 -2.56 8.50
N GLN A 142 19.66 -2.63 9.62
CA GLN A 142 19.97 -1.46 10.44
C GLN A 142 20.70 -0.35 9.66
N LYS A 143 21.59 -0.71 8.71
CA LYS A 143 22.37 0.28 7.93
C LYS A 143 21.49 0.98 6.91
N GLU A 144 20.56 0.27 6.30
CA GLU A 144 19.54 0.81 5.41
C GLU A 144 18.60 1.72 6.17
N PHE A 145 18.14 1.30 7.35
CA PHE A 145 17.29 2.11 8.22
C PHE A 145 17.98 3.42 8.66
N ASP A 146 19.24 3.36 9.08
CA ASP A 146 20.01 4.55 9.49
C ASP A 146 20.16 5.57 8.34
N LYS A 147 20.32 5.08 7.10
CA LYS A 147 20.34 5.96 5.92
C LYS A 147 18.94 6.47 5.57
N GLY A 148 17.93 5.62 5.72
CA GLY A 148 16.52 5.91 5.49
C GLY A 148 15.92 6.90 6.49
N ALA A 149 16.50 7.06 7.68
CA ALA A 149 16.02 8.02 8.68
C ALA A 149 15.90 9.46 8.14
N LYS A 150 16.89 9.91 7.34
CA LYS A 150 16.84 11.22 6.68
C LYS A 150 15.77 11.32 5.59
N LEU A 151 15.43 10.19 4.97
CA LEU A 151 14.36 10.13 3.99
C LEU A 151 13.01 10.23 4.69
N LEU A 152 12.84 9.51 5.80
CA LEU A 152 11.65 9.56 6.66
C LEU A 152 11.35 10.98 7.17
N GLU A 153 12.35 11.81 7.43
CA GLU A 153 12.17 13.23 7.77
C GLU A 153 11.44 14.02 6.67
N GLN A 154 11.71 13.71 5.39
CA GLN A 154 11.02 14.35 4.25
C GLN A 154 9.54 13.97 4.20
N TYR A 155 9.20 12.81 4.77
CA TYR A 155 7.82 12.35 4.97
C TYR A 155 7.25 12.79 6.32
N GLY A 156 7.93 13.67 7.06
CA GLY A 156 7.46 14.23 8.33
C GLY A 156 7.70 13.33 9.55
N VAL A 157 8.51 12.26 9.42
CA VAL A 157 8.89 11.40 10.52
C VAL A 157 10.31 11.72 10.97
N THR A 158 10.45 12.36 12.13
CA THR A 158 11.75 12.55 12.77
C THR A 158 12.03 11.41 13.74
N LEU A 159 13.21 10.79 13.62
CA LEU A 159 13.65 9.72 14.50
C LEU A 159 14.72 10.23 15.46
N ASP A 160 14.42 10.28 16.75
CA ASP A 160 15.37 10.74 17.78
C ASP A 160 16.50 9.72 18.03
N ASP A 161 16.17 8.42 17.98
CA ASP A 161 17.13 7.32 18.15
C ASP A 161 16.80 6.19 17.17
N THR A 162 17.53 6.14 16.05
CA THR A 162 17.29 5.16 14.99
C THR A 162 17.50 3.73 15.45
N LYS A 163 18.37 3.47 16.43
CA LYS A 163 18.61 2.11 16.95
C LYS A 163 17.46 1.67 17.85
N ALA A 164 17.00 2.56 18.73
CA ALA A 164 15.84 2.27 19.58
C ALA A 164 14.59 2.08 18.73
N THR A 165 14.37 2.93 17.71
CA THR A 165 13.28 2.77 16.77
C THR A 165 13.41 1.46 16.00
N PHE A 166 14.57 1.15 15.40
CA PHE A 166 14.77 -0.11 14.68
C PHE A 166 14.40 -1.33 15.52
N LYS A 167 14.88 -1.40 16.77
CA LYS A 167 14.56 -2.48 17.70
C LYS A 167 13.06 -2.55 18.07
N MET A 168 12.36 -1.41 18.03
CA MET A 168 10.91 -1.38 18.23
C MET A 168 10.14 -1.87 17.00
N LEU A 169 10.64 -1.61 15.78
CA LEU A 169 10.03 -2.10 14.53
C LEU A 169 10.29 -3.59 14.32
N ASP A 170 11.51 -4.07 14.59
CA ASP A 170 11.91 -5.48 14.56
C ASP A 170 11.28 -6.25 15.73
N SER A 171 9.96 -6.42 15.63
CA SER A 171 9.09 -6.96 16.67
C SER A 171 9.26 -8.46 16.83
N ASP A 172 9.63 -9.14 15.74
CA ASP A 172 9.89 -10.58 15.72
C ASP A 172 11.35 -10.95 16.04
N GLY A 173 12.24 -9.95 16.12
CA GLY A 173 13.64 -10.12 16.50
C GLY A 173 14.48 -10.81 15.43
N THR A 174 14.08 -10.73 14.16
CA THR A 174 14.83 -11.27 13.02
C THR A 174 16.10 -10.47 12.72
N GLY A 175 16.25 -9.28 13.31
CA GLY A 175 17.35 -8.37 13.04
C GLY A 175 17.16 -7.55 11.76
N ASN A 176 15.98 -7.61 11.15
CA ASN A 176 15.60 -6.86 9.95
C ASN A 176 14.15 -6.40 10.08
N ILE A 177 13.80 -5.28 9.46
CA ILE A 177 12.42 -4.80 9.43
C ILE A 177 11.75 -5.32 8.17
N SER A 178 10.68 -6.10 8.33
CA SER A 178 9.84 -6.51 7.21
C SER A 178 8.92 -5.38 6.74
N ALA A 179 8.43 -5.46 5.49
CA ALA A 179 7.43 -4.52 4.98
C ALA A 179 6.18 -4.47 5.87
N GLY A 180 5.78 -5.60 6.46
CA GLY A 180 4.65 -5.66 7.37
C GLY A 180 4.88 -4.84 8.64
N GLU A 181 6.02 -5.05 9.30
CA GLU A 181 6.40 -4.30 10.50
C GLU A 181 6.54 -2.80 10.23
N PHE A 182 7.13 -2.44 9.09
CA PHE A 182 7.22 -1.04 8.68
C PHE A 182 5.84 -0.40 8.49
N LEU A 183 4.92 -1.07 7.79
CA LEU A 183 3.55 -0.57 7.59
C LEU A 183 2.81 -0.41 8.91
N ASP A 184 2.87 -1.43 9.78
CA ASP A 184 2.18 -1.42 11.06
C ASP A 184 2.72 -0.29 11.96
N TRP A 185 4.04 -0.11 11.99
CA TRP A 185 4.68 1.01 12.68
C TRP A 185 4.29 2.37 12.10
N ALA A 186 4.33 2.54 10.77
CA ALA A 186 4.03 3.82 10.13
C ALA A 186 2.55 4.22 10.30
N VAL A 187 1.64 3.25 10.38
CA VAL A 187 0.23 3.48 10.73
C VAL A 187 0.10 3.91 12.19
N LEU A 188 0.83 3.28 13.14
CA LEU A 188 0.80 3.62 14.56
C LEU A 188 1.43 4.98 14.88
N MET A 189 2.57 5.28 14.24
CA MET A 189 3.18 6.60 14.29
C MET A 189 2.24 7.68 13.77
N ARG A 190 1.24 7.24 12.97
CA ARG A 190 0.15 8.03 12.40
C ARG A 190 0.64 9.43 12.22
N LEU A 191 1.57 9.60 11.28
CA LEU A 191 2.14 10.89 10.92
C LEU A 191 1.12 11.96 11.24
N LYS A 192 1.39 12.78 12.25
CA LYS A 192 0.55 13.94 12.56
C LYS A 192 0.76 15.00 11.47
N ALA A 193 0.83 14.61 10.21
CA ALA A 193 0.44 15.48 9.12
C ALA A 193 -1.09 15.45 9.13
N ASN A 194 -1.66 16.60 9.48
CA ASN A 194 -3.09 16.83 9.43
C ASN A 194 -3.72 16.20 8.17
N PRO A 195 -4.90 15.57 8.29
CA PRO A 195 -5.67 15.19 7.12
C PRO A 195 -6.01 16.45 6.32
N VAL A 196 -5.72 16.42 5.02
CA VAL A 196 -6.37 17.17 3.93
C VAL A 196 -6.90 18.56 4.31
N SER A 197 -6.17 19.61 3.93
CA SER A 197 -6.80 20.92 3.67
C SER A 197 -7.35 20.94 2.26
#